data_AF-A0A4Q2U3B0-F1
#
_entry.id   AF-A0A4Q2U3B0-F1
#
_cell.length_a   1.000
_cell.length_b   1.000
_cell.length_c   1.000
_cell.angle_alpha   90.00
_cell.angle_beta   90.00
_cell.angle_gamma   90.00
#
_symmetry.space_group_name_H-M   'P 1'
#
loop_
_entity.id
_entity.type
_entity.pdbx_description
1 polymer ?
#
loop_
_entity_poly.entity_id
_entity_poly.type
_entity_poly.pdbx_seq_one_letter_code
_entity_poly.pdbx_strand_id
1 'polypeptide(L)'
;MELTMAKRIIDGKTYNTHTATRVWSFTFSDEDPDKFDVLYQNMHGVYFRNFGGLDSFNLWRDDIVPMTPEEAKSWLIENADAETVERFFGPQPEAGERFTQISLRIPDSLKRRITDIAKQQKLSLNSWIMRRLESAASTSTVDSGHNNNSRH
;
A
#
# COMPACT_ATOMS: atom_id res chain seq x y z
N MET A 1 -9.61 26.35 8.84
CA MET A 1 -9.83 25.49 10.01
C MET A 1 -8.56 24.69 10.24
N GLU A 2 -7.91 24.84 11.40
CA GLU A 2 -6.74 24.03 11.76
C GLU A 2 -7.27 22.64 12.16
N LEU A 3 -6.91 21.60 11.41
CA LEU A 3 -7.23 20.22 11.78
C LEU A 3 -6.53 19.92 13.12
N THR A 4 -7.29 19.55 14.14
CA THR A 4 -6.73 19.16 15.43
C THR A 4 -5.80 17.97 15.26
N MET A 5 -4.61 18.02 15.87
CA MET A 5 -3.65 16.92 15.81
C MET A 5 -4.19 15.70 16.58
N ALA A 6 -4.82 14.77 15.85
CA ALA A 6 -5.39 13.55 16.40
C ALA A 6 -4.33 12.44 16.59
N LYS A 7 -4.36 11.80 17.75
CA LYS A 7 -3.52 10.65 18.08
C LYS A 7 -4.32 9.60 18.84
N ARG A 8 -4.33 8.36 18.35
CA ARG A 8 -5.03 7.21 18.99
C ARG A 8 -4.16 5.96 19.00
N ILE A 9 -4.39 5.11 20.00
CA ILE A 9 -3.83 3.75 20.06
C ILE A 9 -4.97 2.78 19.75
N ILE A 10 -4.81 1.99 18.70
CA ILE A 10 -5.80 1.01 18.22
C ILE A 10 -5.04 -0.31 18.03
N ASP A 11 -5.50 -1.39 18.67
CA ASP A 11 -4.85 -2.71 18.65
C ASP A 11 -3.34 -2.67 18.94
N GLY A 12 -2.94 -1.86 19.93
CA GLY A 12 -1.54 -1.69 20.34
C GLY A 12 -0.67 -0.91 19.36
N LYS A 13 -1.25 -0.36 18.26
CA LYS A 13 -0.55 0.46 17.27
C LYS A 13 -0.93 1.92 17.44
N THR A 14 0.06 2.80 17.30
CA THR A 14 -0.16 4.26 17.38
C THR A 14 -0.44 4.85 16.01
N TYR A 15 -1.51 5.61 15.91
CA TYR A 15 -1.90 6.39 14.75
C TYR A 15 -1.85 7.87 15.15
N ASN A 16 -1.07 8.67 14.42
CA ASN A 16 -0.77 10.05 14.79
C ASN A 16 -0.71 10.92 13.53
N THR A 17 -1.65 11.86 13.41
CA THR A 17 -1.73 12.76 12.24
C THR A 17 -0.56 13.74 12.17
N HIS A 18 0.09 14.06 13.30
CA HIS A 18 1.24 14.97 13.34
C HIS A 18 2.49 14.39 12.66
N THR A 19 2.70 13.08 12.81
CA THR A 19 3.87 12.38 12.25
C THR A 19 3.57 11.69 10.92
N ALA A 20 2.31 11.71 10.48
CA ALA A 20 1.89 11.07 9.25
C ALA A 20 1.82 12.07 8.11
N THR A 21 2.11 11.60 6.91
CA THR A 21 1.91 12.37 5.69
C THR A 21 0.43 12.37 5.34
N ARG A 22 -0.14 13.55 5.12
CA ARG A 22 -1.47 13.69 4.54
C ARG A 22 -1.43 13.25 3.08
N VAL A 23 -2.15 12.19 2.75
CA VAL A 23 -2.25 11.65 1.38
C VAL A 23 -3.22 12.50 0.56
N TRP A 24 -4.42 12.68 1.11
CA TRP A 24 -5.48 13.48 0.50
C TRP A 24 -6.49 13.89 1.58
N SER A 25 -7.21 14.96 1.32
CA SER A 25 -8.29 15.44 2.17
C SER A 25 -9.44 15.92 1.30
N PHE A 26 -10.65 15.59 1.70
CA PHE A 26 -11.86 16.16 1.13
C PHE A 26 -12.62 16.89 2.23
N THR A 27 -13.02 18.12 1.93
CA THR A 27 -13.96 18.90 2.76
C THR A 27 -15.33 18.77 2.13
N PHE A 28 -16.35 18.59 2.96
CA PHE A 28 -17.72 18.52 2.48
C PHE A 28 -18.17 19.92 1.99
N SER A 29 -19.29 19.96 1.28
CA SER A 29 -19.83 21.19 0.68
C SER A 29 -19.96 22.34 1.69
N ASP A 30 -20.21 23.55 1.19
CA ASP A 30 -20.47 24.73 2.02
C ASP A 30 -21.60 24.54 3.06
N GLU A 31 -22.43 23.50 2.88
CA GLU A 31 -23.52 23.13 3.80
C GLU A 31 -23.03 22.38 5.05
N ASP A 32 -21.84 21.75 5.01
CA ASP A 32 -21.25 20.96 6.10
C ASP A 32 -19.76 21.33 6.31
N PRO A 33 -19.43 22.62 6.58
CA PRO A 33 -18.04 23.09 6.64
C PRO A 33 -17.21 22.47 7.77
N ASP A 34 -17.88 21.95 8.80
CA ASP A 34 -17.25 21.31 9.95
C ASP A 34 -16.89 19.85 9.68
N LYS A 35 -17.42 19.24 8.61
CA LYS A 35 -17.09 17.86 8.27
C LYS A 35 -15.79 17.78 7.49
N PHE A 36 -14.97 16.83 7.86
CA PHE A 36 -13.72 16.55 7.18
C PHE A 36 -13.49 15.06 7.02
N ASP A 37 -12.75 14.71 5.98
CA ASP A 37 -12.28 13.36 5.75
C ASP A 37 -10.88 13.38 5.15
N VAL A 38 -9.94 12.73 5.82
CA VAL A 38 -8.51 12.81 5.49
C VAL A 38 -7.87 11.43 5.54
N LEU A 39 -7.21 11.06 4.47
CA LEU A 39 -6.36 9.86 4.42
C LEU A 39 -4.93 10.23 4.78
N TYR A 40 -4.34 9.45 5.69
CA TYR A 40 -2.96 9.58 6.13
C TYR A 40 -2.15 8.33 5.85
N GLN A 41 -0.85 8.51 5.65
CA GLN A 41 0.15 7.45 5.59
C GLN A 41 1.28 7.77 6.57
N ASN A 42 1.58 6.86 7.50
CA ASN A 42 2.73 7.06 8.38
C ASN A 42 4.06 6.73 7.68
N MET A 43 5.19 7.05 8.32
CA MET A 43 6.54 6.77 7.79
C MET A 43 6.82 5.29 7.51
N HIS A 44 6.04 4.38 8.11
CA HIS A 44 6.11 2.94 7.88
C HIS A 44 5.11 2.47 6.82
N GLY A 45 4.54 3.38 6.03
CA GLY A 45 3.59 3.10 4.96
C GLY A 45 2.27 2.45 5.41
N VAL A 46 1.89 2.59 6.68
CA VAL A 46 0.57 2.18 7.18
C VAL A 46 -0.40 3.31 6.91
N TYR A 47 -1.57 2.97 6.36
CA TYR A 47 -2.63 3.91 6.08
C TYR A 47 -3.67 3.96 7.22
N PHE A 48 -4.26 5.13 7.41
CA PHE A 48 -5.40 5.32 8.30
C PHE A 48 -6.18 6.56 7.88
N ARG A 49 -7.48 6.53 8.14
CA ARG A 49 -8.40 7.63 7.88
C ARG A 49 -8.62 8.41 9.17
N ASN A 50 -8.66 9.72 9.08
CA ASN A 50 -9.15 10.60 10.13
C ASN A 50 -10.29 11.43 9.57
N PHE A 51 -11.47 11.28 10.15
CA PHE A 51 -12.68 11.95 9.70
C PHE A 51 -13.49 12.39 10.90
N GLY A 52 -14.33 13.38 10.71
CA GLY A 52 -15.02 14.00 11.82
C GLY A 52 -15.84 15.20 11.42
N GLY A 53 -16.33 15.90 12.44
CA GLY A 53 -17.14 17.10 12.33
C GLY A 53 -18.16 17.18 13.47
N LEU A 54 -19.10 18.11 13.36
CA LEU A 54 -20.21 18.21 14.29
C LEU A 54 -21.23 17.10 14.04
N ASP A 55 -21.61 16.39 15.10
CA ASP A 55 -22.74 15.46 15.07
C ASP A 55 -24.10 16.20 15.19
N SER A 56 -25.21 15.45 15.14
CA SER A 56 -26.57 16.02 15.25
C SER A 56 -26.85 16.73 16.58
N PHE A 57 -25.95 16.62 17.56
CA PHE A 57 -26.04 17.28 18.85
C PHE A 57 -25.04 18.44 19.00
N ASN A 58 -24.41 18.89 17.89
CA ASN A 58 -23.35 19.90 17.87
C ASN A 58 -22.14 19.51 18.73
N LEU A 59 -21.87 18.20 18.90
CA LEU A 59 -20.66 17.73 19.54
C LEU A 59 -19.62 17.40 18.48
N TRP A 60 -18.39 17.88 18.69
CA TRP A 60 -17.27 17.57 17.82
C TRP A 60 -16.87 16.10 17.96
N ARG A 61 -16.73 15.41 16.81
CA ARG A 61 -16.22 14.05 16.69
C ARG A 61 -15.02 14.05 15.77
N ASP A 62 -13.98 13.29 16.12
CA ASP A 62 -12.82 13.03 15.28
C ASP A 62 -12.35 11.57 15.43
N ASP A 63 -12.76 10.72 14.51
CA ASP A 63 -12.42 9.30 14.56
C ASP A 63 -11.15 9.01 13.76
N ILE A 64 -10.42 7.97 14.20
CA ILE A 64 -9.31 7.39 13.47
C ILE A 64 -9.63 5.92 13.23
N VAL A 65 -9.55 5.51 11.97
CA VAL A 65 -9.75 4.11 11.56
C VAL A 65 -8.53 3.63 10.78
N PRO A 66 -7.87 2.54 11.20
CA PRO A 66 -6.81 1.91 10.42
C PRO A 66 -7.33 1.43 9.07
N MET A 67 -6.50 1.51 8.03
CA MET A 67 -6.86 1.01 6.71
C MET A 67 -5.78 0.06 6.17
N THR A 68 -6.23 -0.98 5.48
CA THR A 68 -5.39 -1.76 4.58
C THR A 68 -4.97 -0.91 3.37
N PRO A 69 -3.87 -1.26 2.68
CA PRO A 69 -3.49 -0.60 1.43
C PRO A 69 -4.61 -0.61 0.38
N GLU A 70 -5.36 -1.70 0.29
CA GLU A 70 -6.46 -1.87 -0.66
C GLU A 70 -7.62 -0.94 -0.33
N GLU A 71 -8.04 -0.86 0.93
CA GLU A 71 -9.10 0.07 1.37
C GLU A 71 -8.66 1.53 1.15
N ALA A 72 -7.42 1.87 1.47
CA ALA A 72 -6.88 3.22 1.27
C ALA A 72 -6.84 3.59 -0.21
N LYS A 73 -6.48 2.64 -1.08
CA LYS A 73 -6.51 2.82 -2.54
C LYS A 73 -7.93 3.05 -3.05
N SER A 74 -8.89 2.22 -2.64
CA SER A 74 -10.30 2.36 -3.04
C SER A 74 -10.85 3.71 -2.61
N TRP A 75 -10.61 4.11 -1.36
CA TRP A 75 -11.02 5.43 -0.87
C TRP A 75 -10.39 6.55 -1.70
N LEU A 76 -9.11 6.45 -2.07
CA LEU A 76 -8.43 7.47 -2.87
C LEU A 76 -8.99 7.55 -4.30
N ILE A 77 -9.33 6.41 -4.92
CA ILE A 77 -9.95 6.36 -6.26
C ILE A 77 -11.32 7.05 -6.25
N GLU A 78 -12.09 6.89 -5.18
CA GLU A 78 -13.41 7.50 -5.05
C GLU A 78 -13.36 9.02 -4.79
N ASN A 79 -12.26 9.52 -4.20
CA ASN A 79 -12.20 10.88 -3.65
C ASN A 79 -11.12 11.80 -4.24
N ALA A 80 -10.17 11.28 -5.04
CA ALA A 80 -9.03 12.04 -5.56
C ALA A 80 -8.84 11.83 -7.08
N ASP A 81 -7.92 12.62 -7.66
CA ASP A 81 -7.51 12.48 -9.05
C ASP A 81 -6.57 11.26 -9.28
N ALA A 82 -6.49 10.83 -10.54
CA ALA A 82 -5.66 9.71 -10.96
C ALA A 82 -4.17 9.92 -10.64
N GLU A 83 -3.65 11.14 -10.80
CA GLU A 83 -2.26 11.47 -10.49
C GLU A 83 -1.93 11.20 -9.01
N THR A 84 -2.86 11.55 -8.12
CA THR A 84 -2.75 11.30 -6.69
C THR A 84 -2.78 9.81 -6.38
N VAL A 85 -3.69 9.05 -7.01
CA VAL A 85 -3.73 7.59 -6.86
C VAL A 85 -2.40 6.97 -7.28
N GLU A 86 -1.88 7.35 -8.45
CA GLU A 86 -0.66 6.78 -9.00
C GLU A 86 0.59 7.16 -8.22
N ARG A 87 0.65 8.37 -7.66
CA ARG A 87 1.74 8.81 -6.78
C ARG A 87 1.90 7.91 -5.55
N PHE A 88 0.81 7.44 -4.95
CA PHE A 88 0.84 6.64 -3.72
C PHE A 88 0.78 5.13 -3.94
N PHE A 89 0.12 4.68 -5.01
CA PHE A 89 -0.11 3.25 -5.29
C PHE A 89 0.58 2.74 -6.55
N GLY A 90 1.28 3.61 -7.29
CA GLY A 90 1.92 3.30 -8.57
C GLY A 90 0.96 3.39 -9.76
N PRO A 91 1.48 3.28 -10.99
CA PRO A 91 0.68 3.34 -12.22
C PRO A 91 -0.50 2.36 -12.17
N GLN A 92 -1.68 2.81 -12.60
CA GLN A 92 -2.82 1.92 -12.71
C GLN A 92 -2.81 1.22 -14.07
N PRO A 93 -3.19 -0.07 -14.13
CA PRO A 93 -3.27 -0.77 -15.41
C PRO A 93 -4.25 -0.05 -16.33
N GLU A 94 -3.91 0.05 -17.62
CA GLU A 94 -4.86 0.52 -18.60
C GLU A 94 -6.04 -0.47 -18.70
N ALA A 95 -7.23 0.02 -19.05
CA ALA A 95 -8.42 -0.81 -19.11
C ALA A 95 -8.20 -2.01 -20.06
N GLY A 96 -8.26 -3.23 -19.51
CA GLY A 96 -8.04 -4.48 -20.24
C GLY A 96 -6.62 -5.07 -20.09
N GLU A 97 -5.71 -4.37 -19.41
CA GLU A 97 -4.36 -4.84 -19.14
C GLU A 97 -4.35 -5.83 -17.96
N ARG A 98 -3.68 -6.99 -18.11
CA ARG A 98 -3.62 -8.06 -17.10
C ARG A 98 -2.27 -8.12 -16.42
N PHE A 99 -1.93 -7.09 -15.65
CA PHE A 99 -0.78 -7.14 -14.74
C PHE A 99 -1.24 -7.24 -13.30
N THR A 100 -0.47 -7.96 -12.48
CA THR A 100 -0.63 -7.98 -11.02
C THR A 100 0.59 -7.33 -10.40
N GLN A 101 0.36 -6.26 -9.63
CA GLN A 101 1.42 -5.54 -8.94
C GLN A 101 1.71 -6.22 -7.59
N ILE A 102 3.00 -6.45 -7.30
CA ILE A 102 3.47 -6.93 -6.01
C ILE A 102 4.35 -5.84 -5.39
N SER A 103 3.98 -5.34 -4.22
CA SER A 103 4.79 -4.42 -3.43
C SER A 103 5.56 -5.18 -2.36
N LEU A 104 6.91 -5.12 -2.41
CA LEU A 104 7.78 -5.84 -1.49
C LEU A 104 8.66 -4.86 -0.71
N ARG A 105 8.65 -4.97 0.62
CA ARG A 105 9.61 -4.26 1.48
C ARG A 105 10.84 -5.11 1.70
N ILE A 106 12.00 -4.59 1.33
CA ILE A 106 13.30 -5.22 1.53
C ILE A 106 14.25 -4.24 2.23
N PRO A 107 15.19 -4.72 3.06
CA PRO A 107 16.25 -3.87 3.57
C PRO A 107 17.07 -3.24 2.44
N ASP A 108 17.56 -2.02 2.62
CA ASP A 108 18.40 -1.33 1.62
C ASP A 108 19.66 -2.12 1.28
N SER A 109 20.22 -2.83 2.27
CA SER A 109 21.36 -3.73 2.07
C SER A 109 21.05 -4.86 1.08
N LEU A 110 19.83 -5.39 1.11
CA LEU A 110 19.38 -6.40 0.16
C LEU A 110 19.15 -5.78 -1.22
N LYS A 111 18.47 -4.63 -1.31
CA LYS A 111 18.26 -3.89 -2.56
C LYS A 111 19.58 -3.60 -3.28
N ARG A 112 20.59 -3.14 -2.53
CA ARG A 112 21.93 -2.87 -3.08
C ARG A 112 22.56 -4.13 -3.65
N ARG A 113 22.58 -5.22 -2.87
CA ARG A 113 23.15 -6.51 -3.29
C ARG A 113 22.49 -7.05 -4.58
N ILE A 114 21.15 -7.05 -4.67
CA ILE A 114 20.46 -7.55 -5.86
C ILE A 114 20.68 -6.64 -7.08
N THR A 115 20.81 -5.32 -6.87
CA THR A 115 21.14 -4.37 -7.94
C THR A 115 22.54 -4.62 -8.49
N ASP A 116 23.52 -4.86 -7.61
CA ASP A 116 24.90 -5.14 -8.01
C ASP A 116 24.99 -6.45 -8.81
N ILE A 117 24.27 -7.50 -8.38
CA ILE A 117 24.21 -8.78 -9.11
C ILE A 117 23.53 -8.59 -10.48
N ALA A 118 22.43 -7.85 -10.56
CA ALA A 118 21.74 -7.59 -11.82
C ALA A 118 22.67 -6.87 -12.82
N LYS A 119 23.43 -5.86 -12.36
CA LYS A 119 24.43 -5.15 -13.17
C LYS A 119 25.55 -6.08 -13.66
N GLN A 120 26.09 -6.95 -12.80
CA GLN A 120 27.10 -7.94 -13.19
C GLN A 120 26.58 -8.88 -14.30
N GLN A 121 25.28 -9.17 -14.29
CA GLN A 121 24.60 -9.99 -15.30
C GLN A 121 24.10 -9.18 -16.50
N LYS A 122 24.37 -7.87 -16.58
CA LYS A 122 23.89 -6.95 -17.62
C LYS A 122 22.35 -6.96 -17.76
N LEU A 123 21.64 -7.16 -16.65
CA LEU A 123 20.19 -7.13 -16.59
C LEU A 123 19.70 -5.90 -15.83
N SER A 124 18.49 -5.43 -16.17
CA SER A 124 17.77 -4.53 -15.28
C SER A 124 17.41 -5.26 -13.97
N LEU A 125 17.23 -4.51 -12.88
CA LEU A 125 16.81 -5.11 -11.61
C LEU A 125 15.49 -5.87 -11.76
N ASN A 126 14.52 -5.32 -12.50
CA ASN A 126 13.22 -5.97 -12.71
C ASN A 126 13.36 -7.27 -13.50
N SER A 127 14.11 -7.26 -14.61
CA SER A 127 14.36 -8.46 -15.41
C SER A 127 15.06 -9.55 -14.59
N TRP A 128 16.01 -9.15 -13.73
CA TRP A 128 16.70 -10.08 -12.84
C TRP A 128 15.74 -10.69 -11.80
N ILE A 129 14.89 -9.88 -11.17
CA ILE A 129 13.88 -10.34 -10.20
C ILE A 129 12.90 -11.31 -10.87
N MET A 130 12.33 -10.95 -12.01
CA MET A 130 11.37 -11.80 -12.74
C MET A 130 11.98 -13.15 -13.08
N ARG A 131 13.19 -13.18 -13.64
CA ARG A 131 13.90 -14.43 -13.94
C ARG A 131 14.09 -15.31 -12.70
N ARG A 132 14.38 -14.70 -11.55
CA ARG A 132 14.53 -15.44 -10.28
C ARG A 132 13.21 -15.97 -9.76
N LEU A 133 12.13 -15.21 -9.86
CA LEU A 133 10.78 -15.66 -9.51
C LEU A 133 10.33 -16.82 -10.40
N GLU A 134 10.53 -16.72 -11.71
CA GLU A 134 10.22 -17.78 -12.68
C GLU A 134 11.01 -19.06 -12.41
N SER A 135 12.31 -18.94 -12.14
CA SER A 135 13.18 -20.08 -11.83
C SER A 135 12.71 -20.80 -10.55
N ALA A 136 12.35 -20.03 -9.51
CA ALA A 136 11.85 -20.58 -8.26
C ALA A 136 10.50 -21.29 -8.44
N ALA A 137 9.57 -20.69 -9.19
CA ALA A 137 8.25 -21.27 -9.46
C ALA A 137 8.31 -22.54 -10.33
N SER A 138 9.31 -22.63 -11.21
CA SER A 138 9.50 -23.78 -12.11
C SER A 138 10.13 -25.00 -11.43
N THR A 139 10.76 -24.84 -10.27
CA THR A 139 11.45 -25.94 -9.57
C THR A 139 10.47 -26.84 -8.79
N SER A 140 9.22 -26.40 -8.59
CA SER A 140 8.18 -27.13 -7.83
C SER A 140 7.49 -28.28 -8.57
N THR A 141 7.85 -28.60 -9.83
CA THR A 141 7.14 -29.60 -10.65
C THR A 141 7.93 -30.90 -10.92
N VAL A 142 9.14 -31.06 -10.39
CA VAL A 142 9.97 -32.25 -10.63
C VAL A 142 10.33 -32.93 -9.31
N ASP A 143 9.34 -33.52 -8.62
CA ASP A 143 9.61 -34.59 -7.65
C ASP A 143 8.37 -35.43 -7.37
N SER A 144 8.01 -36.32 -8.30
CA SER A 144 7.11 -37.48 -8.08
C SER A 144 7.17 -38.41 -9.30
N GLY A 145 8.26 -39.17 -9.45
CA GLY A 145 8.38 -40.07 -10.60
C GLY A 145 9.68 -40.86 -10.69
N HIS A 146 10.18 -41.42 -9.59
CA HIS A 146 11.11 -42.55 -9.64
C HIS A 146 10.53 -43.68 -8.82
N ASN A 147 9.58 -44.41 -9.41
CA ASN A 147 9.20 -45.73 -8.89
C ASN A 147 10.10 -46.77 -9.56
N ASN A 148 11.01 -47.31 -8.76
CA ASN A 148 11.85 -48.45 -9.08
C ASN A 148 10.97 -49.64 -9.47
N ASN A 149 11.23 -50.22 -10.64
CA ASN A 149 10.80 -51.59 -10.91
C ASN A 149 11.97 -52.40 -11.48
N SER A 150 12.67 -53.10 -10.57
CA SER A 150 13.53 -54.22 -10.91
C SER A 150 13.46 -55.24 -9.78
N ARG A 151 13.28 -56.52 -10.15
CA ARG A 151 12.94 -57.74 -9.37
C ARG A 151 11.43 -58.04 -9.42
N HIS A 152 10.95 -59.16 -9.95
CA HIS A 152 11.54 -60.50 -10.14
C HIS A 152 11.10 -61.11 -11.47
#